data_AF-A0A5K0YMY3-F1
#
_entry.id   AF-A0A5K0YMY3-F1
#
_cell.length_a   1.000
_cell.length_b   1.000
_cell.length_c   1.000
_cell.angle_alpha   90.00
_cell.angle_beta   90.00
_cell.angle_gamma   90.00
#
_symmetry.space_group_name_H-M   'P 1'
#
loop_
_entity.id
_entity.type
_entity.pdbx_description
1 polymer ?
#
loop_
_entity_poly.entity_id
_entity_poly.type
_entity_poly.pdbx_seq_one_letter_code
_entity_poly.pdbx_strand_id
1 'polypeptide(L)'
;ESKCRVFVAHRGYDLTSKLPMDKTSVLTVLRHPVARVLSSYEKAVEWGARFLAHAHSASAAQITEKFRREWRDMTVLDAWPWNYLLPWTIEDLFAR
;
A
#
# COMPACT_ATOMS: atom_id res chain seq x y z
N GLU A 1 -32.20 -5.84 -12.01
CA GLU A 1 -31.28 -5.04 -11.18
C GLU A 1 -30.10 -4.56 -12.03
N SER A 2 -29.72 -3.28 -11.90
CA SER A 2 -28.51 -2.75 -12.53
C SER A 2 -27.28 -3.21 -11.75
N LYS A 3 -26.36 -3.94 -12.39
CA LYS A 3 -25.10 -4.40 -11.77
C LYS A 3 -24.14 -3.22 -11.56
N CYS A 4 -24.26 -2.52 -10.42
CA CYS A 4 -23.28 -1.53 -10.00
C CYS A 4 -21.97 -2.21 -9.55
N ARG A 5 -20.82 -1.55 -9.78
CA ARG A 5 -19.51 -2.00 -9.31
C ARG A 5 -18.87 -0.88 -8.48
N VAL A 6 -18.22 -1.26 -7.39
CA VAL A 6 -17.41 -0.35 -6.59
C VAL A 6 -15.95 -0.52 -7.00
N PHE A 7 -15.28 0.60 -7.27
CA PHE A 7 -13.85 0.64 -7.56
C PHE A 7 -13.17 1.55 -6.54
N VAL A 8 -12.08 1.07 -5.94
CA VAL A 8 -11.32 1.78 -4.91
C VAL A 8 -9.89 1.94 -5.38
N ALA A 9 -9.39 3.18 -5.36
CA ALA A 9 -8.00 3.48 -5.69
C ALA A 9 -7.47 4.65 -4.87
N HIS A 10 -6.16 4.64 -4.63
CA HIS A 10 -5.43 5.74 -3.98
C HIS A 10 -4.98 6.85 -4.95
N ARG A 11 -5.03 6.62 -6.28
CA ARG A 11 -4.76 7.62 -7.32
C ARG A 11 -6.08 8.17 -7.87
N GLY A 12 -6.38 9.42 -7.50
CA GLY A 12 -7.69 10.02 -7.76
C GLY A 12 -7.81 10.72 -9.10
N TYR A 13 -6.88 11.63 -9.42
CA TYR A 13 -7.13 12.62 -10.49
C TYR A 13 -6.87 12.12 -11.92
N ASP A 14 -5.89 11.23 -12.10
CA ASP A 14 -5.56 10.62 -13.39
C ASP A 14 -6.51 9.48 -13.78
N LEU A 15 -7.18 8.90 -12.79
CA LEU A 15 -8.08 7.77 -12.98
C LEU A 15 -9.51 8.23 -13.24
N THR A 16 -9.98 9.29 -12.59
CA THR A 16 -11.33 9.84 -12.81
C THR A 16 -11.56 10.28 -14.25
N SER A 17 -10.53 10.80 -14.92
CA SER A 17 -10.63 11.21 -16.34
C SER A 17 -10.82 10.03 -17.31
N LYS A 18 -10.53 8.80 -16.87
CA LYS A 18 -10.71 7.58 -17.65
C LYS A 18 -12.05 6.89 -17.41
N LEU A 19 -12.84 7.37 -16.45
CA LEU A 19 -14.14 6.79 -16.11
C LEU A 19 -15.26 7.48 -16.91
N PRO A 20 -16.35 6.76 -17.27
CA PRO A 20 -17.52 7.38 -17.88
C PRO A 20 -18.19 8.31 -16.86
N MET A 21 -17.89 9.61 -16.93
CA MET A 21 -18.32 10.60 -15.94
C MET A 21 -19.85 10.77 -15.89
N ASP A 22 -20.55 10.44 -16.97
CA ASP A 22 -22.02 10.43 -17.06
C ASP A 22 -22.68 9.28 -16.27
N LYS A 23 -21.90 8.24 -15.92
CA LYS A 23 -22.39 7.01 -15.26
C LYS A 23 -21.66 6.66 -13.98
N THR A 24 -20.68 7.46 -13.58
CA THR A 24 -19.79 7.15 -12.46
C THR A 24 -19.90 8.21 -11.37
N SER A 25 -20.31 7.79 -10.18
CA SER A 25 -20.23 8.62 -8.98
C SER A 25 -18.84 8.49 -8.34
N VAL A 26 -18.21 9.61 -8.01
CA VAL A 26 -16.86 9.64 -7.42
C VAL A 26 -16.96 10.16 -5.98
N LEU A 27 -16.40 9.39 -5.04
CA LEU A 27 -16.20 9.81 -3.65
C LEU A 27 -14.70 9.95 -3.39
N THR A 28 -14.27 11.15 -3.03
CA THR A 28 -12.88 11.41 -2.60
C THR A 28 -12.82 11.51 -1.08
N VAL A 29 -12.04 10.65 -0.45
CA VAL A 29 -11.82 10.66 1.00
C VAL A 29 -10.55 11.46 1.30
N LEU A 30 -10.71 12.58 2.02
CA LEU A 30 -9.61 13.44 2.45
C LEU A 30 -9.40 13.33 3.96
N ARG A 31 -8.16 13.52 4.41
CA ARG A 31 -7.76 13.51 5.82
C ARG A 31 -6.74 14.62 6.09
N HIS A 32 -6.69 15.11 7.32
CA HIS A 32 -5.65 16.04 7.77
C HIS A 32 -4.25 15.50 7.41
N PRO A 33 -3.37 16.31 6.77
CA PRO A 33 -2.12 15.81 6.17
C PRO A 33 -1.18 15.18 7.21
N VAL A 34 -1.06 15.76 8.40
CA VAL A 34 -0.24 15.20 9.49
C VAL A 34 -0.76 13.82 9.89
N ALA A 35 -2.07 13.67 10.04
CA ALA A 35 -2.66 12.39 10.43
C ALA A 35 -2.54 11.33 9.32
N ARG A 36 -2.51 11.76 8.05
CA ARG A 36 -2.22 10.88 6.91
C ARG A 36 -0.79 10.34 6.97
N VAL A 37 0.20 11.21 7.23
CA VAL A 37 1.61 10.83 7.35
C VAL A 37 1.82 9.85 8.50
N LEU A 38 1.29 10.15 9.69
CA LEU A 38 1.41 9.27 10.85
C LEU A 38 0.79 7.89 10.60
N SER A 39 -0.40 7.86 10.00
CA SER A 39 -1.08 6.59 9.69
C SER A 39 -0.31 5.76 8.65
N SER A 40 0.29 6.40 7.65
CA SER A 40 1.16 5.70 6.69
C SER A 40 2.41 5.13 7.35
N TYR A 41 3.02 5.87 8.28
CA TYR A 41 4.18 5.43 9.06
C TYR A 41 3.83 4.24 9.97
N GLU A 42 2.77 4.33 10.76
CA GLU A 42 2.28 3.25 11.62
C GLU A 42 2.04 1.97 10.81
N LYS A 43 1.46 2.11 9.60
CA LYS A 43 1.24 0.98 8.71
C LYS A 43 2.55 0.37 8.18
N ALA A 44 3.55 1.20 7.90
CA ALA A 44 4.88 0.74 7.52
C ALA A 44 5.55 -0.05 8.65
N VAL A 45 5.42 0.41 9.91
CA VAL A 45 5.90 -0.31 11.10
C VAL A 45 5.17 -1.64 11.28
N GLU A 46 3.83 -1.66 11.18
CA GLU A 46 3.05 -2.90 11.26
C GLU A 46 3.50 -3.92 10.20
N TRP A 47 3.67 -3.47 8.96
CA TRP A 47 4.11 -4.34 7.86
C TRP A 47 5.56 -4.76 8.00
N GLY A 48 6.46 -3.85 8.40
CA GLY A 48 7.87 -4.14 8.65
C GLY A 48 8.05 -5.15 9.78
N ALA A 49 7.29 -5.03 10.86
CA ALA A 49 7.35 -5.95 12.00
C ALA A 49 6.97 -7.39 11.63
N ARG A 50 6.12 -7.59 10.63
CA ARG A 50 5.82 -8.94 10.11
C ARG A 50 7.07 -9.63 9.54
N PHE A 51 8.09 -8.89 9.13
CA PHE A 51 9.36 -9.46 8.67
C PHE A 51 10.24 -9.99 9.81
N LEU A 52 10.10 -9.44 11.02
CA LEU A 52 10.85 -9.93 12.19
C LEU A 52 10.45 -11.36 12.59
N ALA A 53 9.25 -11.81 12.22
CA ALA A 53 8.83 -13.20 12.42
C ALA A 53 9.66 -14.22 11.59
N HIS A 54 10.45 -13.75 10.63
CA HIS A 54 11.30 -14.58 9.79
C HIS A 54 12.77 -14.40 10.19
N ALA A 55 13.17 -15.15 11.23
CA ALA A 55 14.44 -15.03 11.96
C ALA A 55 15.75 -15.25 11.17
N HIS A 56 15.70 -15.49 9.86
CA HIS A 56 16.90 -15.75 9.05
C HIS A 56 16.92 -14.85 7.81
N SER A 57 17.95 -14.02 7.76
CA SER A 57 18.27 -12.97 6.79
C SER A 57 18.43 -13.42 5.33
N ALA A 58 18.21 -14.71 5.01
CA ALA A 58 17.98 -15.17 3.64
C ALA A 58 16.54 -14.87 3.13
N SER A 59 15.65 -14.47 4.03
CA SER A 59 14.21 -14.42 3.77
C SER A 59 13.72 -13.07 3.24
N ALA A 60 14.40 -11.94 3.45
CA ALA A 60 13.86 -10.63 3.02
C ALA A 60 13.56 -10.57 1.51
N ALA A 61 14.46 -11.10 0.67
CA ALA A 61 14.25 -11.22 -0.77
C ALA A 61 13.16 -12.26 -1.13
N GLN A 62 13.14 -13.40 -0.44
CA GLN A 62 12.16 -14.46 -0.66
C GLN A 62 10.74 -14.09 -0.19
N ILE A 63 10.63 -13.32 0.88
CA ILE A 63 9.37 -12.78 1.43
C ILE A 63 8.89 -11.64 0.56
N THR A 64 9.79 -10.74 0.12
CA THR A 64 9.47 -9.73 -0.88
C THR A 64 8.90 -10.39 -2.14
N GLU A 65 9.56 -11.44 -2.63
CA GLU A 65 9.11 -12.22 -3.80
C GLU A 65 7.79 -12.98 -3.52
N LYS A 66 7.61 -13.57 -2.33
CA LYS A 66 6.34 -14.20 -1.93
C LYS A 66 5.20 -13.20 -1.90
N PHE A 67 5.41 -11.99 -1.36
CA PHE A 67 4.42 -10.92 -1.36
C PHE A 67 4.16 -10.38 -2.77
N ARG A 68 5.17 -10.26 -3.65
CA ARG A 68 4.94 -9.97 -5.08
C ARG A 68 4.02 -11.01 -5.74
N ARG A 69 4.11 -12.27 -5.33
CA ARG A 69 3.32 -13.38 -5.89
C ARG A 69 1.91 -13.49 -5.30
N GLU A 70 1.74 -13.22 -4.01
CA GLU A 70 0.42 -13.26 -3.34
C GLU A 70 -0.47 -12.06 -3.70
N TRP A 71 0.12 -10.92 -4.07
CA TRP A 71 -0.58 -9.67 -4.37
C TRP A 71 -0.47 -9.39 -5.88
N ARG A 72 -1.27 -10.12 -6.67
CA ARG A 72 -1.21 -10.21 -8.14
C ARG A 72 -1.44 -8.91 -8.94
N ASP A 73 -1.68 -7.78 -8.29
CA ASP A 73 -1.81 -6.46 -8.93
C ASP A 73 -1.32 -5.40 -7.94
N MET A 74 -0.31 -4.60 -8.34
CA MET A 74 0.31 -3.49 -7.58
C MET A 74 0.73 -3.85 -6.14
N THR A 75 2.02 -4.09 -5.92
CA THR A 75 2.50 -4.48 -4.59
C THR A 75 2.50 -3.29 -3.65
N VAL A 76 2.42 -3.53 -2.34
CA VAL A 76 2.64 -2.49 -1.31
C VAL A 76 3.96 -1.74 -1.52
N LEU A 77 4.96 -2.44 -2.06
CA LEU A 77 6.28 -1.87 -2.40
C LEU A 77 6.25 -1.02 -3.68
N ASP A 78 5.17 -1.08 -4.46
CA ASP A 78 4.95 -0.20 -5.63
C ASP A 78 4.02 0.97 -5.27
N ALA A 79 3.38 0.92 -4.10
CA ALA A 79 2.42 1.91 -3.65
C ALA A 79 3.11 3.01 -2.82
N TRP A 80 2.98 4.26 -3.27
CA TRP A 80 3.41 5.41 -2.49
C TRP A 80 2.52 5.58 -1.23
N PRO A 81 3.07 5.90 -0.04
CA PRO A 81 4.49 6.16 0.26
C PRO A 81 5.28 4.92 0.73
N TRP A 82 4.66 3.74 0.79
CA TRP A 82 5.26 2.54 1.38
C TRP A 82 6.41 1.96 0.58
N ASN A 83 6.47 2.23 -0.72
CA ASN A 83 7.64 1.94 -1.54
C ASN A 83 8.95 2.51 -0.97
N TYR A 84 8.89 3.65 -0.25
CA TYR A 84 10.05 4.22 0.44
C TYR A 84 10.09 3.83 1.92
N LEU A 85 8.94 3.88 2.60
CA LEU A 85 8.89 3.67 4.04
C LEU A 85 9.16 2.23 4.44
N LEU A 86 8.65 1.25 3.70
CA LEU A 86 8.70 -0.15 4.11
C LEU A 86 10.13 -0.72 4.07
N PRO A 87 10.96 -0.51 3.03
CA PRO A 87 12.36 -0.95 3.05
C PRO A 87 13.15 -0.36 4.22
N TRP A 88 13.07 0.96 4.42
CA TRP A 88 13.72 1.64 5.54
C TRP A 88 13.26 1.11 6.89
N THR A 89 11.95 0.86 7.06
CA THR A 89 11.39 0.36 8.31
C THR A 89 11.86 -1.06 8.60
N ILE A 90 11.95 -1.91 7.58
CA ILE A 90 12.49 -3.27 7.73
C ILE A 90 13.95 -3.20 8.19
N GLU A 91 14.78 -2.38 7.53
CA GLU A 91 16.19 -2.18 7.90
C GLU A 91 16.34 -1.68 9.34
N ASP A 92 15.58 -0.65 9.74
CA ASP A 92 15.61 -0.12 11.11
C ASP A 92 15.18 -1.16 12.15
N LEU A 93 14.16 -1.97 11.84
CA LEU A 93 13.68 -3.01 12.73
C LEU A 93 14.67 -4.16 12.92
N PHE A 94 15.41 -4.55 11.88
CA PHE A 94 16.44 -5.60 11.99
C PHE A 94 17.75 -5.10 12.62
N ALA A 95 17.98 -3.79 12.65
CA ALA A 95 19.15 -3.17 13.29
C ALA A 95 18.99 -2.98 14.82
N ARG A 96 17.79 -3.23 15.37
CA ARG A 96 17.46 -3.10 16.80
C ARG A 96 17.43 -4.46 17.49
#